data_AF-A0A351MHK6-F1
#
_entry.id   AF-A0A351MHK6-F1
#
_cell.length_a   1.000
_cell.length_b   1.000
_cell.length_c   1.000
_cell.angle_alpha   90.00
_cell.angle_beta   90.00
_cell.angle_gamma   90.00
#
_symmetry.space_group_name_H-M   'P 1'
#
loop_
_entity.id
_entity.type
_entity.pdbx_description
1 polymer ?
#
loop_
_entity_poly.entity_id
_entity_poly.type
_entity_poly.pdbx_seq_one_letter_code
_entity_poly.pdbx_strand_id
1 'polypeptide(L)'
;GDWVGAVTLLDETSGEWRSIIAKVIIDATETGELLALTGCEHVTGSESQAQTGEPHASTEARPGNIQAATWCLAVGYDPHGEHVIEQPPGYAIWRTMVPDLHPAWPGPLLDWTYPRPSDLSPVRAKLFEDEPGDGPALFTYRQLVSRATFGPETEEVTLLNWPQNDYLLGGDLAGARSLSLSLLYWLQTEAPRPDGGQGYPGLRPRGDVVGTEDGLALAPYHREGRRIVAELTVTENHIGRAARGGCIGAEPFPESVGLGAYRLDLHPTVEGDNYVDLDCWPFQIPLGALLPVRLTNLLAGAKNIGTTHLTNGCYRLHPVEWGIGEAAGSLAAFSLLRHEPPRAVRAKPELLADFQSLLSSRGVELAWPAAGLVAL
;
A
#
# COMPACT_ATOMS: atom_id res chain seq x y z
N GLY A 1 15.59 27.48 -0.21
CA GLY A 1 16.82 26.98 0.40
C GLY A 1 16.73 25.49 0.56
N ASP A 2 17.83 24.80 0.82
CA ASP A 2 17.90 23.32 0.76
C ASP A 2 17.73 22.66 2.14
N TRP A 3 17.01 23.36 3.00
CA TRP A 3 16.81 23.03 4.40
C TRP A 3 15.39 23.40 4.82
N VAL A 4 14.69 22.48 5.47
CA VAL A 4 13.38 22.72 6.06
C VAL A 4 13.58 23.30 7.47
N GLY A 5 13.25 24.59 7.64
CA GLY A 5 13.54 25.33 8.87
C GLY A 5 12.58 25.00 10.03
N ALA A 6 11.30 24.79 9.73
CA ALA A 6 10.28 24.41 10.71
C ALA A 6 9.10 23.73 10.00
N VAL A 7 8.36 22.92 10.75
CA VAL A 7 7.05 22.39 10.35
C VAL A 7 6.01 22.97 11.29
N THR A 8 4.97 23.59 10.73
CA THR A 8 3.89 24.21 11.50
C THR A 8 2.65 23.31 11.44
N LEU A 9 2.18 22.88 12.61
CA LEU A 9 1.09 21.94 12.80
C LEU A 9 -0.09 22.66 13.45
N LEU A 10 -1.31 22.28 13.07
CA LEU A 10 -2.54 22.68 13.76
C LEU A 10 -2.93 21.54 14.71
N ASP A 11 -3.05 21.85 16.00
CA ASP A 11 -3.67 20.94 16.96
C ASP A 11 -5.19 21.03 16.80
N GLU A 12 -5.82 19.98 16.27
CA GLU A 12 -7.26 19.95 16.01
C GLU A 12 -8.11 19.97 17.30
N THR A 13 -7.52 19.63 18.45
CA THR A 13 -8.24 19.66 19.74
C THR A 13 -8.30 21.07 20.32
N SER A 14 -7.17 21.79 20.29
CA SER A 14 -7.07 23.14 20.86
C SER A 14 -7.33 24.27 19.84
N GLY A 15 -7.20 23.98 18.54
CA GLY A 15 -7.20 24.97 17.47
C GLY A 15 -5.92 25.81 17.39
N GLU A 16 -4.88 25.46 18.16
CA GLU A 16 -3.63 26.22 18.21
C GLU A 16 -2.63 25.76 17.15
N TRP A 17 -1.91 26.74 16.58
CA TRP A 17 -0.79 26.49 15.70
C TRP A 17 0.51 26.32 16.51
N ARG A 18 1.29 25.29 16.17
CA ARG A 18 2.59 25.00 16.80
C ARG A 18 3.66 24.80 15.75
N SER A 19 4.77 25.53 15.86
CA SER A 19 5.93 25.35 14.99
C SER A 19 6.99 24.49 15.66
N ILE A 20 7.41 23.42 14.98
CA ILE A 20 8.45 22.49 15.42
C ILE A 20 9.70 22.72 14.56
N ILE A 21 10.83 22.94 15.23
CA ILE A 21 12.15 23.04 14.58
C ILE A 21 12.92 21.76 14.87
N ALA A 22 13.40 21.09 13.83
CA ALA A 22 14.14 19.85 13.93
C ALA A 22 15.38 19.87 13.04
N LYS A 23 16.43 19.17 13.47
CA LYS A 23 17.67 18.99 12.68
C LYS A 23 17.51 17.99 11.55
N VAL A 24 16.60 17.03 11.70
CA VAL A 24 16.20 16.05 10.68
C VAL A 24 14.69 15.90 10.78
N ILE A 25 14.03 15.84 9.63
CA ILE A 25 12.59 15.66 9.48
C ILE A 25 12.39 14.42 8.62
N ILE A 26 11.49 13.55 9.04
CA ILE A 26 11.11 12.35 8.28
C ILE A 26 9.67 12.56 7.85
N ASP A 27 9.42 12.51 6.55
CA ASP A 27 8.07 12.45 6.03
C ASP A 27 7.62 10.99 5.96
N ALA A 28 6.67 10.64 6.81
CA ALA A 28 5.97 9.36 6.81
C ALA A 28 4.45 9.57 6.73
N THR A 29 4.01 10.66 6.10
CA THR A 29 2.58 10.89 5.89
C THR A 29 2.07 10.00 4.74
N GLU A 30 0.79 9.68 4.78
CA GLU A 30 0.19 8.67 3.90
C GLU A 30 0.25 9.05 2.41
N THR A 31 0.19 10.34 2.06
CA THR A 31 0.27 10.79 0.65
C THR A 31 1.45 11.74 0.35
N GLY A 32 2.39 11.88 1.29
CA GLY A 32 3.58 12.73 1.15
C GLY A 32 3.27 14.23 1.18
N GLU A 33 2.32 14.66 2.02
CA GLU A 33 1.94 16.05 2.23
C GLU A 33 3.14 16.94 2.54
N LEU A 34 4.09 16.45 3.35
CA LEU A 34 5.26 17.24 3.73
C LEU A 34 6.22 17.44 2.56
N LEU A 35 6.32 16.49 1.62
CA LEU A 35 7.05 16.70 0.36
C LEU A 35 6.52 17.92 -0.40
N ALA A 36 5.19 18.04 -0.53
CA ALA A 36 4.57 19.17 -1.21
C ALA A 36 4.77 20.49 -0.46
N LEU A 37 4.56 20.49 0.86
CA LEU A 37 4.69 21.71 1.70
C LEU A 37 6.12 22.24 1.76
N THR A 38 7.12 21.37 1.65
CA THR A 38 8.54 21.73 1.69
C THR A 38 9.12 22.08 0.33
N GLY A 39 8.33 21.93 -0.74
CA GLY A 39 8.82 22.04 -2.12
C GLY A 39 9.89 21.00 -2.44
N CYS A 40 9.84 19.82 -1.81
CA CYS A 40 10.66 18.68 -2.19
C CYS A 40 10.27 18.23 -3.59
N GLU A 41 11.23 17.99 -4.46
CA GLU A 41 11.01 17.40 -5.77
C GLU A 41 10.37 16.02 -5.60
N HIS A 42 9.23 15.82 -6.25
CA HIS A 42 8.47 14.58 -6.16
C HIS A 42 7.72 14.29 -7.47
N VAL A 43 7.34 13.03 -7.63
CA VAL A 43 6.50 12.52 -8.72
C VAL A 43 5.24 11.87 -8.14
N THR A 44 4.22 11.70 -8.98
CA THR A 44 2.97 10.99 -8.70
C THR A 44 2.57 10.20 -9.94
N GLY A 45 1.69 9.21 -9.78
CA GLY A 45 1.15 8.42 -10.89
C GLY A 45 2.21 7.65 -11.67
N SER A 46 1.95 7.32 -12.93
CA SER A 46 2.84 6.46 -13.72
C SER A 46 3.87 7.24 -14.55
N GLU A 47 5.14 6.85 -14.43
CA GLU A 47 6.22 7.30 -15.32
C GLU A 47 6.15 6.57 -16.68
N SER A 48 6.83 7.12 -17.70
CA SER A 48 6.93 6.49 -19.02
C SER A 48 8.18 5.62 -19.19
N GLN A 49 8.13 4.72 -20.18
CA GLN A 49 9.29 3.94 -20.63
C GLN A 49 10.50 4.84 -20.97
N ALA A 50 10.26 6.03 -21.53
CA ALA A 50 11.34 6.96 -21.86
C ALA A 50 12.01 7.57 -20.62
N GLN A 51 11.29 7.67 -19.49
CA GLN A 51 11.81 8.20 -18.24
C GLN A 51 12.60 7.14 -17.44
N THR A 52 12.08 5.91 -17.40
CA THR A 52 12.59 4.88 -16.48
C THR A 52 13.32 3.73 -17.17
N GLY A 53 13.10 3.55 -18.48
CA GLY A 53 13.58 2.39 -19.23
C GLY A 53 12.90 1.08 -18.82
N GLU A 54 11.80 1.11 -18.05
CA GLU A 54 11.10 -0.08 -17.60
C GLU A 54 10.27 -0.68 -18.75
N PRO A 55 10.37 -1.99 -19.02
CA PRO A 55 9.66 -2.60 -20.13
C PRO A 55 8.13 -2.53 -19.99
N HIS A 56 7.60 -2.56 -18.76
CA HIS A 56 6.16 -2.55 -18.51
C HIS A 56 5.59 -1.15 -18.19
N ALA A 57 6.40 -0.09 -18.23
CA ALA A 57 5.88 1.26 -18.09
C ALA A 57 5.05 1.66 -19.33
N SER A 58 4.17 2.67 -19.19
CA SER A 58 3.41 3.22 -20.30
C SER A 58 4.30 4.02 -21.25
N THR A 59 3.87 4.20 -22.50
CA THR A 59 4.63 5.01 -23.48
C THR A 59 4.69 6.49 -23.09
N GLU A 60 3.66 6.98 -22.41
CA GLU A 60 3.53 8.35 -21.92
C GLU A 60 3.43 8.39 -20.40
N ALA A 61 3.91 9.47 -19.80
CA ALA A 61 3.83 9.68 -18.36
C ALA A 61 2.43 10.18 -18.00
N ARG A 62 1.81 9.58 -16.98
CA ARG A 62 0.48 9.93 -16.50
C ARG A 62 0.52 10.26 -15.00
N PRO A 63 0.83 11.51 -14.63
CA PRO A 63 1.04 11.87 -13.23
C PRO A 63 -0.22 11.82 -12.36
N GLY A 64 -1.41 11.82 -12.97
CA GLY A 64 -2.70 11.63 -12.29
C GLY A 64 -3.10 10.16 -12.12
N ASN A 65 -2.40 9.24 -12.78
CA ASN A 65 -2.71 7.81 -12.82
C ASN A 65 -2.22 7.08 -11.57
N ILE A 66 -2.92 7.29 -10.46
CA ILE A 66 -2.63 6.67 -9.16
C ILE A 66 -3.54 5.47 -8.91
N GLN A 67 -3.04 4.51 -8.12
CA GLN A 67 -3.81 3.35 -7.68
C GLN A 67 -5.02 3.74 -6.81
N ALA A 68 -6.04 2.89 -6.87
CA ALA A 68 -7.22 2.99 -6.02
C ALA A 68 -6.89 3.07 -4.52
N ALA A 69 -7.66 3.89 -3.81
CA ALA A 69 -7.70 3.87 -2.34
C ALA A 69 -8.79 2.90 -1.87
N THR A 70 -8.68 2.41 -0.63
CA THR A 70 -9.72 1.56 -0.03
C THR A 70 -10.00 2.01 1.38
N TRP A 71 -11.28 2.17 1.73
CA TRP A 71 -11.66 2.36 3.13
C TRP A 71 -11.94 1.00 3.75
N CYS A 72 -10.95 0.44 4.44
CA CYS A 72 -11.08 -0.89 5.02
C CYS A 72 -12.24 -0.95 6.04
N LEU A 73 -12.98 -2.05 6.06
CA LEU A 73 -14.11 -2.27 6.98
C LEU A 73 -13.91 -3.58 7.75
N ALA A 74 -13.91 -3.53 9.08
CA ALA A 74 -13.86 -4.72 9.92
C ALA A 74 -15.27 -5.31 10.07
N VAL A 75 -15.40 -6.61 9.79
CA VAL A 75 -16.68 -7.31 9.78
C VAL A 75 -16.54 -8.64 10.49
N GLY A 76 -17.46 -8.91 11.41
CA GLY A 76 -17.65 -10.21 12.06
C GLY A 76 -18.79 -10.99 11.41
N TYR A 77 -18.97 -12.25 11.83
CA TYR A 77 -20.03 -13.10 11.31
C TYR A 77 -20.75 -13.88 12.43
N ASP A 78 -22.04 -13.62 12.57
CA ASP A 78 -22.98 -14.39 13.38
C ASP A 78 -24.02 -15.05 12.44
N PRO A 79 -23.95 -16.36 12.17
CA PRO A 79 -24.85 -17.03 11.22
C PRO A 79 -26.32 -17.01 11.64
N HIS A 80 -26.64 -16.67 12.90
CA HIS A 80 -28.00 -16.55 13.42
C HIS A 80 -28.42 -15.10 13.67
N GLY A 81 -27.50 -14.15 13.43
CA GLY A 81 -27.69 -12.73 13.64
C GLY A 81 -28.42 -12.05 12.48
N GLU A 82 -29.03 -10.91 12.81
CA GLU A 82 -29.61 -9.97 11.85
C GLU A 82 -28.97 -8.60 12.10
N HIS A 83 -28.05 -8.23 11.21
CA HIS A 83 -27.15 -7.08 11.37
C HIS A 83 -27.11 -6.19 10.14
N VAL A 84 -28.10 -6.30 9.24
CA VAL A 84 -28.22 -5.44 8.05
C VAL A 84 -28.17 -3.97 8.45
N ILE A 85 -27.22 -3.24 7.86
CA ILE A 85 -27.08 -1.80 8.10
C ILE A 85 -28.15 -1.01 7.33
N GLU A 86 -28.34 0.27 7.69
CA GLU A 86 -29.15 1.17 6.85
C GLU A 86 -28.53 1.29 5.46
N GLN A 87 -29.38 1.34 4.42
CA GLN A 87 -28.94 1.45 3.04
C GLN A 87 -28.06 2.71 2.85
N PRO A 88 -26.79 2.56 2.43
CA PRO A 88 -25.89 3.70 2.26
C PRO A 88 -26.37 4.67 1.15
N PRO A 89 -26.16 6.00 1.29
CA PRO A 89 -26.64 6.99 0.33
C PRO A 89 -26.20 6.78 -1.13
N GLY A 90 -25.05 6.11 -1.37
CA GLY A 90 -24.54 5.82 -2.72
C GLY A 90 -24.94 4.46 -3.29
N TYR A 91 -25.66 3.62 -2.53
CA TYR A 91 -25.84 2.21 -2.89
C TYR A 91 -26.47 1.99 -4.27
N ALA A 92 -27.47 2.82 -4.63
CA ALA A 92 -28.14 2.73 -5.92
C ALA A 92 -27.20 2.91 -7.11
N ILE A 93 -26.12 3.69 -6.93
CA ILE A 93 -25.06 3.90 -7.93
C ILE A 93 -24.11 2.70 -7.89
N TRP A 94 -23.57 2.38 -6.71
CA TRP A 94 -22.54 1.35 -6.55
C TRP A 94 -22.98 -0.03 -7.00
N ARG A 95 -24.23 -0.42 -6.73
CA ARG A 95 -24.77 -1.74 -7.13
C ARG A 95 -24.78 -1.96 -8.66
N THR A 96 -24.76 -0.89 -9.44
CA THR A 96 -24.78 -0.94 -10.92
C THR A 96 -23.47 -0.46 -11.55
N MET A 97 -22.52 -0.01 -10.75
CA MET A 97 -21.27 0.56 -11.25
C MET A 97 -20.41 -0.54 -11.87
N VAL A 98 -20.00 -0.33 -13.12
CA VAL A 98 -19.02 -1.16 -13.83
C VAL A 98 -17.75 -0.31 -14.00
N PRO A 99 -16.59 -0.73 -13.46
CA PRO A 99 -15.35 0.02 -13.61
C PRO A 99 -14.98 0.21 -15.09
N ASP A 100 -14.68 1.45 -15.49
CA ASP A 100 -14.16 1.75 -16.83
C ASP A 100 -12.64 1.56 -16.83
N LEU A 101 -12.21 0.32 -17.06
CA LEU A 101 -10.82 -0.11 -17.01
C LEU A 101 -10.38 -0.73 -18.33
N HIS A 102 -9.07 -0.72 -18.55
CA HIS A 102 -8.39 -1.33 -19.68
C HIS A 102 -7.22 -2.19 -19.20
N PRO A 103 -7.27 -3.52 -19.41
CA PRO A 103 -8.39 -4.31 -19.91
C PRO A 103 -9.67 -4.23 -19.05
N ALA A 104 -10.83 -4.57 -19.62
CA ALA A 104 -12.14 -4.37 -18.97
C ALA A 104 -12.33 -5.20 -17.69
N TRP A 105 -13.02 -4.62 -16.71
CA TRP A 105 -13.53 -5.35 -15.54
C TRP A 105 -14.69 -6.28 -15.96
N PRO A 106 -14.82 -7.49 -15.38
CA PRO A 106 -15.75 -8.51 -15.86
C PRO A 106 -17.25 -8.22 -15.67
N GLY A 107 -17.64 -7.14 -15.00
CA GLY A 107 -19.06 -6.84 -14.70
C GLY A 107 -19.26 -5.71 -13.68
N PRO A 108 -20.36 -5.72 -12.92
CA PRO A 108 -20.51 -4.81 -11.79
C PRO A 108 -19.37 -4.95 -10.78
N LEU A 109 -18.99 -3.85 -10.11
CA LEU A 109 -17.97 -3.88 -9.07
C LEU A 109 -18.44 -4.70 -7.85
N LEU A 110 -19.72 -4.55 -7.47
CA LEU A 110 -20.34 -5.35 -6.41
C LEU A 110 -20.84 -6.68 -7.00
N ASP A 111 -19.91 -7.60 -7.25
CA ASP A 111 -20.18 -8.97 -7.68
C ASP A 111 -19.15 -9.93 -7.05
N TRP A 112 -19.47 -11.23 -7.04
CA TRP A 112 -18.50 -12.27 -6.68
C TRP A 112 -17.38 -12.41 -7.73
N THR A 113 -17.63 -11.97 -8.95
CA THR A 113 -16.75 -12.09 -10.10
C THR A 113 -15.87 -10.85 -10.24
N TYR A 114 -14.56 -11.04 -10.22
CA TYR A 114 -13.58 -9.97 -10.39
C TYR A 114 -12.39 -10.50 -11.21
N PRO A 115 -11.49 -9.64 -11.73
CA PRO A 115 -10.36 -10.10 -12.51
C PRO A 115 -9.29 -10.70 -11.58
N ARG A 116 -8.78 -11.88 -11.92
CA ARG A 116 -7.60 -12.45 -11.27
C ARG A 116 -6.39 -11.55 -11.57
N PRO A 117 -5.69 -10.97 -10.57
CA PRO A 117 -4.63 -9.99 -10.84
C PRO A 117 -3.51 -10.48 -11.79
N SER A 118 -3.18 -11.77 -11.73
CA SER A 118 -2.07 -12.36 -12.51
C SER A 118 -2.28 -12.41 -14.02
N ASP A 119 -3.53 -12.52 -14.49
CA ASP A 119 -3.85 -12.70 -15.92
C ASP A 119 -5.14 -12.01 -16.38
N LEU A 120 -5.82 -11.32 -15.47
CA LEU A 120 -7.09 -10.62 -15.65
C LEU A 120 -8.26 -11.52 -16.07
N SER A 121 -8.10 -12.85 -16.00
CA SER A 121 -9.20 -13.78 -16.24
C SER A 121 -10.29 -13.60 -15.15
N PRO A 122 -11.58 -13.68 -15.50
CA PRO A 122 -12.64 -13.62 -14.50
C PRO A 122 -12.53 -14.80 -13.53
N VAL A 123 -12.54 -14.51 -12.24
CA VAL A 123 -12.58 -15.49 -11.16
C VAL A 123 -13.76 -15.19 -10.25
N ARG A 124 -14.44 -16.23 -9.76
CA ARG A 124 -15.56 -16.08 -8.83
C ARG A 124 -15.10 -16.35 -7.39
N ALA A 125 -14.99 -15.29 -6.61
CA ALA A 125 -14.82 -15.37 -5.16
C ALA A 125 -16.04 -16.02 -4.49
N LYS A 126 -15.82 -16.40 -3.23
CA LYS A 126 -16.81 -16.93 -2.32
C LYS A 126 -16.62 -16.30 -0.94
N LEU A 127 -17.62 -16.38 -0.08
CA LEU A 127 -17.47 -15.81 1.26
C LEU A 127 -16.70 -16.79 2.16
N PHE A 128 -17.12 -18.05 2.18
CA PHE A 128 -16.54 -19.11 3.03
C PHE A 128 -15.89 -20.24 2.21
N GLU A 129 -14.99 -21.00 2.84
CA GLU A 129 -14.19 -22.03 2.19
C GLU A 129 -15.01 -23.19 1.61
N ASP A 130 -16.11 -23.56 2.25
CA ASP A 130 -16.99 -24.66 1.88
C ASP A 130 -17.97 -24.31 0.74
N GLU A 131 -17.98 -23.06 0.30
CA GLU A 131 -18.83 -22.60 -0.80
C GLU A 131 -18.21 -22.91 -2.19
N PRO A 132 -19.04 -23.08 -3.24
CA PRO A 132 -18.57 -23.26 -4.60
C PRO A 132 -17.96 -21.97 -5.17
N GLY A 133 -16.82 -22.10 -5.84
CA GLY A 133 -16.11 -21.00 -6.49
C GLY A 133 -14.68 -21.42 -6.85
N ASP A 134 -14.10 -20.78 -7.86
CA ASP A 134 -12.71 -20.97 -8.30
C ASP A 134 -11.76 -19.85 -7.82
N GLY A 135 -12.31 -18.92 -7.01
CA GLY A 135 -11.60 -17.86 -6.32
C GLY A 135 -11.43 -18.09 -4.81
N PRO A 136 -10.79 -17.13 -4.12
CA PRO A 136 -10.54 -17.20 -2.69
C PRO A 136 -11.83 -17.08 -1.87
N ALA A 137 -11.82 -17.66 -0.67
CA ALA A 137 -12.78 -17.35 0.37
C ALA A 137 -12.42 -16.02 1.02
N LEU A 138 -13.23 -14.99 0.76
CA LEU A 138 -12.90 -13.61 1.14
C LEU A 138 -12.95 -13.38 2.65
N PHE A 139 -13.74 -14.16 3.39
CA PHE A 139 -13.80 -14.03 4.85
C PHE A 139 -12.48 -14.48 5.51
N THR A 140 -11.88 -15.58 5.05
CA THR A 140 -10.62 -16.10 5.58
C THR A 140 -9.39 -15.41 4.97
N TYR A 141 -9.51 -14.83 3.77
CA TYR A 141 -8.40 -14.18 3.05
C TYR A 141 -7.70 -13.06 3.86
N ARG A 142 -8.47 -12.24 4.58
CA ARG A 142 -7.96 -11.16 5.44
C ARG A 142 -8.51 -11.25 6.87
N GLN A 143 -8.54 -12.46 7.41
CA GLN A 143 -9.04 -12.71 8.75
C GLN A 143 -8.10 -12.11 9.81
N LEU A 144 -8.64 -11.21 10.64
CA LEU A 144 -7.94 -10.61 11.77
C LEU A 144 -8.04 -11.50 13.02
N VAL A 145 -9.20 -12.12 13.22
CA VAL A 145 -9.49 -12.95 14.39
C VAL A 145 -10.08 -14.27 13.92
N SER A 146 -9.43 -15.38 14.29
CA SER A 146 -9.83 -16.74 13.94
C SER A 146 -10.14 -17.56 15.19
N ARG A 147 -11.22 -18.35 15.16
CA ARG A 147 -11.52 -19.31 16.23
C ARG A 147 -10.42 -20.36 16.41
N ALA A 148 -9.72 -20.71 15.34
CA ALA A 148 -8.62 -21.67 15.39
C ALA A 148 -7.46 -21.19 16.28
N THR A 149 -7.23 -19.87 16.33
CA THR A 149 -6.15 -19.24 17.10
C THR A 149 -6.61 -18.78 18.48
N PHE A 150 -7.81 -18.19 18.58
CA PHE A 150 -8.29 -17.52 19.80
C PHE A 150 -9.29 -18.35 20.62
N GLY A 151 -9.77 -19.48 20.09
CA GLY A 151 -10.68 -20.40 20.76
C GLY A 151 -12.11 -20.37 20.19
N PRO A 152 -12.93 -21.39 20.49
CA PRO A 152 -14.23 -21.60 19.86
C PRO A 152 -15.27 -20.52 20.19
N GLU A 153 -15.15 -19.88 21.35
CA GLU A 153 -16.07 -18.82 21.81
C GLU A 153 -15.79 -17.46 21.14
N THR A 154 -14.70 -17.34 20.38
CA THR A 154 -14.34 -16.08 19.73
C THR A 154 -15.20 -15.84 18.49
N GLU A 155 -15.74 -14.63 18.36
CA GLU A 155 -16.32 -14.17 17.11
C GLU A 155 -15.19 -13.84 16.13
N GLU A 156 -15.24 -14.47 14.96
CA GLU A 156 -14.25 -14.24 13.91
C GLU A 156 -14.45 -12.87 13.28
N VAL A 157 -13.35 -12.27 12.85
CA VAL A 157 -13.33 -10.93 12.26
C VAL A 157 -12.47 -10.95 11.01
N THR A 158 -12.98 -10.40 9.92
CA THR A 158 -12.25 -10.18 8.68
C THR A 158 -12.19 -8.70 8.35
N LEU A 159 -11.16 -8.30 7.60
CA LEU A 159 -11.02 -6.95 7.09
C LEU A 159 -11.39 -6.92 5.60
N LEU A 160 -12.49 -6.24 5.26
CA LEU A 160 -12.88 -5.96 3.89
C LEU A 160 -11.92 -4.94 3.28
N ASN A 161 -10.89 -5.47 2.64
CA ASN A 161 -10.00 -4.79 1.71
C ASN A 161 -9.88 -5.71 0.49
N TRP A 162 -10.92 -5.68 -0.32
CA TRP A 162 -11.19 -6.62 -1.39
C TRP A 162 -11.28 -5.87 -2.73
N PRO A 163 -11.17 -6.57 -3.86
CA PRO A 163 -11.29 -5.94 -5.18
C PRO A 163 -12.57 -5.10 -5.33
N GLN A 164 -13.68 -5.50 -4.70
CA GLN A 164 -14.98 -4.83 -4.78
C GLN A 164 -15.06 -3.48 -4.06
N ASN A 165 -14.08 -3.12 -3.21
CA ASN A 165 -14.02 -1.79 -2.58
C ASN A 165 -12.72 -1.02 -2.88
N ASP A 166 -12.08 -1.33 -4.02
CA ASP A 166 -11.10 -0.44 -4.63
C ASP A 166 -11.81 0.79 -5.22
N TYR A 167 -11.56 1.97 -4.64
CA TYR A 167 -12.19 3.22 -5.04
C TYR A 167 -11.43 3.91 -6.18
N LEU A 168 -12.09 4.02 -7.34
CA LEU A 168 -11.48 4.44 -8.62
C LEU A 168 -11.82 5.87 -9.05
N LEU A 169 -12.56 6.62 -8.23
CA LEU A 169 -13.02 7.98 -8.59
C LEU A 169 -12.17 9.10 -7.96
N GLY A 170 -10.91 8.80 -7.60
CA GLY A 170 -9.95 9.79 -7.10
C GLY A 170 -10.08 10.14 -5.62
N GLY A 171 -9.86 11.42 -5.29
CA GLY A 171 -9.70 11.90 -3.91
C GLY A 171 -10.98 12.13 -3.09
N ASP A 172 -12.15 11.71 -3.58
CA ASP A 172 -13.41 11.83 -2.82
C ASP A 172 -13.52 10.74 -1.74
N LEU A 173 -13.11 11.11 -0.54
CA LEU A 173 -13.13 10.26 0.65
C LEU A 173 -14.55 9.85 1.08
N ALA A 174 -15.56 10.70 0.86
CA ALA A 174 -16.95 10.35 1.17
C ALA A 174 -17.48 9.27 0.22
N GLY A 175 -17.10 9.34 -1.06
CA GLY A 175 -17.36 8.29 -2.04
C GLY A 175 -16.71 6.96 -1.67
N ALA A 176 -15.44 6.96 -1.27
CA ALA A 176 -14.72 5.74 -0.84
C ALA A 176 -15.37 5.07 0.39
N ARG A 177 -15.80 5.90 1.36
CA ARG A 177 -16.56 5.46 2.53
C ARG A 177 -17.90 4.84 2.11
N SER A 178 -18.63 5.52 1.23
CA SER A 178 -19.92 5.09 0.69
C SER A 178 -19.83 3.76 -0.06
N LEU A 179 -18.78 3.55 -0.86
CA LEU A 179 -18.52 2.29 -1.58
C LEU A 179 -18.30 1.12 -0.60
N SER A 180 -17.47 1.33 0.43
CA SER A 180 -17.13 0.24 1.38
C SER A 180 -18.33 -0.20 2.21
N LEU A 181 -19.16 0.75 2.66
CA LEU A 181 -20.44 0.44 3.31
C LEU A 181 -21.44 -0.20 2.33
N SER A 182 -21.42 0.21 1.05
CA SER A 182 -22.27 -0.37 0.01
C SER A 182 -21.90 -1.82 -0.30
N LEU A 183 -20.62 -2.17 -0.25
CA LEU A 183 -20.17 -3.55 -0.33
C LEU A 183 -20.73 -4.38 0.83
N LEU A 184 -20.63 -3.89 2.08
CA LEU A 184 -21.23 -4.60 3.22
C LEU A 184 -22.74 -4.76 3.05
N TYR A 185 -23.45 -3.69 2.69
CA TYR A 185 -24.90 -3.75 2.50
C TYR A 185 -25.29 -4.75 1.39
N TRP A 186 -24.56 -4.77 0.27
CA TRP A 186 -24.74 -5.77 -0.79
C TRP A 186 -24.51 -7.19 -0.27
N LEU A 187 -23.43 -7.42 0.47
CA LEU A 187 -23.15 -8.72 1.09
C LEU A 187 -24.29 -9.15 2.02
N GLN A 188 -24.86 -8.23 2.79
CA GLN A 188 -25.93 -8.53 3.73
C GLN A 188 -27.28 -8.81 3.06
N THR A 189 -27.55 -8.25 1.87
CA THR A 189 -28.91 -8.20 1.31
C THR A 189 -29.08 -8.86 -0.07
N GLU A 190 -28.06 -8.80 -0.92
CA GLU A 190 -28.19 -9.12 -2.36
C GLU A 190 -27.16 -10.14 -2.85
N ALA A 191 -26.04 -10.33 -2.14
CA ALA A 191 -25.00 -11.25 -2.56
C ALA A 191 -25.54 -12.68 -2.74
N PRO A 192 -25.42 -13.30 -3.93
CA PRO A 192 -25.93 -14.65 -4.17
C PRO A 192 -25.29 -15.67 -3.23
N ARG A 193 -26.11 -16.56 -2.66
CA ARG A 193 -25.67 -17.66 -1.79
C ARG A 193 -25.69 -19.02 -2.49
N PRO A 194 -24.88 -19.99 -2.04
CA PRO A 194 -24.87 -21.33 -2.61
C PRO A 194 -26.19 -22.11 -2.47
N ASP A 195 -26.99 -21.78 -1.46
CA ASP A 195 -28.30 -22.39 -1.20
C ASP A 195 -29.42 -21.86 -2.14
N GLY A 196 -29.08 -20.98 -3.09
CA GLY A 196 -30.03 -20.29 -3.96
C GLY A 196 -30.69 -19.07 -3.33
N GLY A 197 -30.33 -18.74 -2.07
CA GLY A 197 -30.73 -17.53 -1.38
C GLY A 197 -29.87 -16.32 -1.75
N GLN A 198 -30.10 -15.23 -1.03
CA GLN A 198 -29.41 -13.94 -1.22
C GLN A 198 -29.10 -13.35 0.15
N GLY A 199 -27.95 -12.69 0.26
CA GLY A 199 -27.54 -11.94 1.44
C GLY A 199 -27.04 -12.79 2.61
N TYR A 200 -26.08 -12.24 3.34
CA TYR A 200 -25.52 -12.75 4.58
C TYR A 200 -25.85 -11.77 5.72
N PRO A 201 -27.10 -11.73 6.23
CA PRO A 201 -27.53 -10.77 7.25
C PRO A 201 -26.75 -10.90 8.56
N GLY A 202 -26.10 -12.04 8.77
CA GLY A 202 -25.21 -12.31 9.89
C GLY A 202 -23.88 -11.55 9.88
N LEU A 203 -23.51 -10.92 8.76
CA LEU A 203 -22.32 -10.07 8.70
C LEU A 203 -22.55 -8.80 9.51
N ARG A 204 -21.62 -8.46 10.40
CA ARG A 204 -21.78 -7.37 11.36
C ARG A 204 -20.57 -6.45 11.38
N PRO A 205 -20.72 -5.12 11.28
CA PRO A 205 -19.61 -4.20 11.52
C PRO A 205 -18.95 -4.43 12.88
N ARG A 206 -17.61 -4.46 12.91
CA ARG A 206 -16.79 -4.64 14.12
C ARG A 206 -16.00 -3.38 14.45
N GLY A 207 -16.77 -2.34 14.73
CA GLY A 207 -16.27 -1.03 15.14
C GLY A 207 -15.35 -1.05 16.36
N ASP A 208 -15.61 -1.95 17.30
CA ASP A 208 -14.79 -2.19 18.48
C ASP A 208 -13.34 -2.62 18.17
N VAL A 209 -13.09 -3.19 16.98
CA VAL A 209 -11.75 -3.64 16.56
C VAL A 209 -10.94 -2.51 15.91
N VAL A 210 -11.61 -1.51 15.33
CA VAL A 210 -10.99 -0.43 14.55
C VAL A 210 -11.18 0.97 15.14
N GLY A 211 -11.95 1.10 16.22
CA GLY A 211 -12.16 2.35 16.95
C GLY A 211 -13.20 3.29 16.33
N THR A 212 -14.14 2.78 15.54
CA THR A 212 -15.22 3.54 14.88
C THR A 212 -16.58 2.90 15.16
N GLU A 213 -17.69 3.62 15.00
CA GLU A 213 -19.02 3.03 15.24
C GLU A 213 -19.53 2.18 14.07
N ASP A 214 -19.09 2.51 12.86
CA ASP A 214 -19.54 1.92 11.60
C ASP A 214 -18.67 0.76 11.11
N GLY A 215 -17.61 0.41 11.84
CA GLY A 215 -16.66 -0.65 11.48
C GLY A 215 -15.60 -0.22 10.46
N LEU A 216 -15.61 1.02 9.97
CA LEU A 216 -14.62 1.50 9.02
C LEU A 216 -13.31 1.82 9.73
N ALA A 217 -12.17 1.62 9.08
CA ALA A 217 -10.88 2.05 9.62
C ALA A 217 -10.87 3.57 9.90
N LEU A 218 -9.99 4.04 10.80
CA LEU A 218 -9.89 5.46 11.15
C LEU A 218 -9.53 6.37 9.96
N ALA A 219 -8.84 5.81 8.96
CA ALA A 219 -8.43 6.50 7.75
C ALA A 219 -8.49 5.54 6.54
N PRO A 220 -8.67 6.07 5.32
CA PRO A 220 -8.53 5.29 4.10
C PRO A 220 -7.10 4.78 3.93
N TYR A 221 -6.96 3.60 3.34
CA TYR A 221 -5.69 3.08 2.89
C TYR A 221 -5.37 3.62 1.50
N HIS A 222 -4.35 4.48 1.38
CA HIS A 222 -3.84 4.95 0.11
C HIS A 222 -2.68 4.06 -0.34
N ARG A 223 -2.84 3.41 -1.49
CA ARG A 223 -1.79 2.58 -2.07
C ARG A 223 -0.64 3.41 -2.63
N GLU A 224 -0.94 4.62 -3.06
CA GLU A 224 0.02 5.47 -3.76
C GLU A 224 -0.16 6.92 -3.39
N GLY A 225 0.98 7.60 -3.24
CA GLY A 225 1.07 9.02 -2.94
C GLY A 225 2.26 9.64 -3.68
N ARG A 226 2.75 10.77 -3.16
CA ARG A 226 3.95 11.41 -3.71
C ARG A 226 5.19 10.60 -3.39
N ARG A 227 6.07 10.44 -4.37
CA ARG A 227 7.37 9.78 -4.24
C ARG A 227 8.47 10.79 -4.49
N ILE A 228 9.48 10.85 -3.63
CA ILE A 228 10.58 11.80 -3.81
C ILE A 228 11.34 11.54 -5.12
N VAL A 229 11.81 12.60 -5.77
CA VAL A 229 12.93 12.48 -6.70
C VAL A 229 14.18 12.26 -5.84
N ALA A 230 14.64 11.01 -5.82
CA ALA A 230 15.67 10.54 -4.89
C ALA A 230 17.07 10.51 -5.52
N GLU A 231 18.09 10.36 -4.69
CA GLU A 231 19.46 10.11 -5.16
C GLU A 231 19.59 8.76 -5.89
N LEU A 232 18.68 7.82 -5.63
CA LEU A 232 18.50 6.59 -6.38
C LEU A 232 17.00 6.27 -6.46
N THR A 233 16.45 6.16 -7.68
CA THR A 233 15.09 5.67 -7.91
C THR A 233 15.13 4.18 -8.23
N VAL A 234 14.44 3.37 -7.45
CA VAL A 234 14.29 1.94 -7.75
C VAL A 234 13.36 1.78 -8.95
N THR A 235 13.77 0.99 -9.93
CA THR A 235 13.01 0.69 -11.15
C THR A 235 12.79 -0.80 -11.29
N GLU A 236 11.86 -1.20 -12.15
CA GLU A 236 11.59 -2.59 -12.48
C GLU A 236 12.87 -3.30 -12.96
N ASN A 237 13.77 -2.59 -13.65
CA ASN A 237 15.05 -3.15 -14.11
C ASN A 237 15.95 -3.65 -12.97
N HIS A 238 15.75 -3.16 -11.75
CA HIS A 238 16.51 -3.62 -10.58
C HIS A 238 15.93 -4.89 -9.97
N ILE A 239 14.61 -5.13 -10.05
CA ILE A 239 13.95 -6.16 -9.24
C ILE A 239 13.02 -7.10 -10.03
N GLY A 240 12.45 -6.65 -11.14
CA GLY A 240 11.51 -7.41 -11.97
C GLY A 240 12.19 -8.59 -12.64
N ARG A 241 11.58 -9.77 -12.54
CA ARG A 241 12.19 -11.01 -13.02
C ARG A 241 12.44 -10.98 -14.53
N ALA A 242 11.45 -10.51 -15.29
CA ALA A 242 11.54 -10.36 -16.73
C ALA A 242 12.53 -9.24 -17.12
N ALA A 243 12.43 -8.07 -16.47
CA ALA A 243 13.29 -6.92 -16.74
C ALA A 243 14.78 -7.20 -16.46
N ARG A 244 15.10 -8.08 -15.50
CA ARG A 244 16.47 -8.52 -15.17
C ARG A 244 17.13 -9.43 -16.21
N GLY A 245 16.44 -9.79 -17.30
CA GLY A 245 17.04 -10.38 -18.50
C GLY A 245 17.78 -11.71 -18.28
N GLY A 246 17.31 -12.55 -17.35
CA GLY A 246 17.92 -13.86 -17.04
C GLY A 246 18.95 -13.83 -15.90
N CYS A 247 19.20 -12.68 -15.27
CA CYS A 247 19.95 -12.64 -14.03
C CYS A 247 19.21 -13.38 -12.91
N ILE A 248 19.97 -14.04 -12.02
CA ILE A 248 19.43 -14.64 -10.80
C ILE A 248 19.47 -13.58 -9.70
N GLY A 249 18.31 -13.22 -9.15
CA GLY A 249 18.17 -12.23 -8.09
C GLY A 249 18.03 -10.78 -8.57
N ALA A 250 17.56 -9.95 -7.65
CA ALA A 250 17.53 -8.50 -7.78
C ALA A 250 18.95 -7.94 -7.93
N GLU A 251 19.06 -6.71 -8.42
CA GLU A 251 20.30 -5.95 -8.39
C GLU A 251 20.74 -5.73 -6.94
N PRO A 252 21.99 -6.08 -6.59
CA PRO A 252 22.50 -5.82 -5.25
C PRO A 252 22.77 -4.32 -5.08
N PHE A 253 22.26 -3.77 -3.99
CA PHE A 253 22.55 -2.42 -3.54
C PHE A 253 23.60 -2.48 -2.42
N PRO A 254 24.86 -2.04 -2.66
CA PRO A 254 25.90 -1.98 -1.62
C PRO A 254 25.50 -1.11 -0.43
N GLU A 255 24.60 -0.16 -0.66
CA GLU A 255 24.02 0.75 0.31
C GLU A 255 22.67 0.27 0.89
N SER A 256 22.43 -1.05 0.93
CA SER A 256 21.21 -1.61 1.51
C SER A 256 21.05 -1.22 2.98
N VAL A 257 19.81 -0.89 3.35
CA VAL A 257 19.38 -0.53 4.71
C VAL A 257 18.17 -1.34 5.19
N GLY A 258 17.81 -2.38 4.44
CA GLY A 258 16.67 -3.25 4.73
C GLY A 258 16.32 -4.13 3.53
N LEU A 259 15.34 -5.00 3.71
CA LEU A 259 14.90 -5.98 2.71
C LEU A 259 13.40 -5.87 2.44
N GLY A 260 12.99 -6.36 1.27
CA GLY A 260 11.58 -6.55 0.91
C GLY A 260 11.40 -7.77 0.01
N ALA A 261 10.21 -8.35 0.08
CA ALA A 261 9.83 -9.55 -0.65
C ALA A 261 8.32 -9.51 -0.90
N TYR A 262 7.93 -8.98 -2.06
CA TYR A 262 6.55 -8.98 -2.53
C TYR A 262 6.50 -8.79 -4.03
N ARG A 263 5.46 -9.30 -4.69
CA ARG A 263 5.24 -9.14 -6.14
C ARG A 263 5.03 -7.67 -6.51
N LEU A 264 5.28 -7.30 -7.76
CA LEU A 264 4.93 -5.98 -8.29
C LEU A 264 3.42 -5.95 -8.53
N ASP A 265 2.68 -5.59 -7.47
CA ASP A 265 1.22 -5.63 -7.38
C ASP A 265 0.63 -4.22 -7.42
N LEU A 266 0.10 -3.85 -8.58
CA LEU A 266 -0.65 -2.62 -8.78
C LEU A 266 -2.13 -2.90 -8.87
N HIS A 267 -2.89 -2.19 -8.06
CA HIS A 267 -4.34 -2.16 -8.14
C HIS A 267 -4.82 -1.29 -9.30
N PRO A 268 -6.10 -1.41 -9.71
CA PRO A 268 -6.62 -0.57 -10.76
C PRO A 268 -6.51 0.91 -10.40
N THR A 269 -6.37 1.74 -11.42
CA THR A 269 -6.02 3.14 -11.26
C THR A 269 -7.16 4.06 -11.63
N VAL A 270 -7.08 5.31 -11.18
CA VAL A 270 -8.10 6.33 -11.45
C VAL A 270 -8.16 6.79 -12.91
N GLU A 271 -7.14 6.48 -13.72
CA GLU A 271 -7.13 6.76 -15.16
C GLU A 271 -7.35 5.50 -16.03
N GLY A 272 -7.81 4.41 -15.43
CA GLY A 272 -8.38 3.29 -16.17
C GLY A 272 -7.43 2.14 -16.46
N ASP A 273 -6.28 2.01 -15.80
CA ASP A 273 -5.49 0.77 -15.88
C ASP A 273 -6.10 -0.30 -14.96
N ASN A 274 -6.16 -1.54 -15.42
CA ASN A 274 -6.50 -2.69 -14.58
C ASN A 274 -5.28 -3.19 -13.78
N TYR A 275 -5.43 -4.27 -13.02
CA TYR A 275 -4.33 -4.85 -12.24
C TYR A 275 -3.08 -5.10 -13.10
N VAL A 276 -1.92 -4.80 -12.52
CA VAL A 276 -0.62 -5.23 -13.02
C VAL A 276 0.04 -6.05 -11.93
N ASP A 277 0.24 -7.35 -12.20
CA ASP A 277 0.92 -8.27 -11.30
C ASP A 277 2.14 -8.89 -12.02
N LEU A 278 3.34 -8.52 -11.59
CA LEU A 278 4.59 -9.00 -12.18
C LEU A 278 5.47 -9.71 -11.14
N ASP A 279 6.08 -10.82 -11.56
CA ASP A 279 7.11 -11.51 -10.79
C ASP A 279 8.30 -10.56 -10.52
N CYS A 280 8.78 -10.55 -9.29
CA CYS A 280 10.03 -9.90 -8.94
C CYS A 280 10.86 -10.76 -7.98
N TRP A 281 12.13 -10.42 -7.91
CA TRP A 281 13.04 -11.03 -6.95
C TRP A 281 12.89 -10.38 -5.57
N PRO A 282 13.10 -11.13 -4.47
CA PRO A 282 13.38 -10.52 -3.18
C PRO A 282 14.49 -9.46 -3.32
N PHE A 283 14.27 -8.29 -2.75
CA PHE A 283 15.01 -7.08 -3.04
C PHE A 283 15.51 -6.39 -1.76
N GLN A 284 16.40 -5.42 -1.95
CA GLN A 284 16.99 -4.59 -0.90
C GLN A 284 16.43 -3.18 -0.98
N ILE A 285 16.27 -2.51 0.17
CA ILE A 285 15.96 -1.09 0.26
C ILE A 285 17.28 -0.31 0.19
N PRO A 286 17.58 0.45 -0.88
CA PRO A 286 18.80 1.24 -0.97
C PRO A 286 18.67 2.55 -0.18
N LEU A 287 19.71 2.93 0.57
CA LEU A 287 19.75 4.20 1.32
C LEU A 287 19.46 5.42 0.43
N GLY A 288 19.98 5.43 -0.80
CA GLY A 288 19.73 6.49 -1.78
C GLY A 288 18.27 6.73 -2.13
N ALA A 289 17.38 5.73 -1.97
CA ALA A 289 15.94 5.91 -2.19
C ALA A 289 15.25 6.67 -1.05
N LEU A 290 15.87 6.78 0.13
CA LEU A 290 15.33 7.56 1.25
C LEU A 290 15.74 9.04 1.20
N LEU A 291 16.69 9.39 0.31
CA LEU A 291 17.35 10.70 0.26
C LEU A 291 16.83 11.52 -0.92
N PRO A 292 16.17 12.67 -0.69
CA PRO A 292 15.80 13.57 -1.79
C PRO A 292 17.04 14.21 -2.42
N VAL A 293 16.98 14.50 -3.72
CA VAL A 293 18.14 15.00 -4.49
C VAL A 293 18.70 16.35 -3.99
N ARG A 294 17.88 17.16 -3.30
CA ARG A 294 18.23 18.52 -2.89
C ARG A 294 18.14 18.78 -1.39
N LEU A 295 17.01 18.45 -0.76
CA LEU A 295 16.80 18.76 0.66
C LEU A 295 17.74 17.95 1.55
N THR A 296 18.43 18.63 2.46
CA THR A 296 19.54 18.03 3.23
C THR A 296 19.12 17.46 4.59
N ASN A 297 17.92 17.83 5.07
CA ASN A 297 17.38 17.40 6.36
C ASN A 297 15.99 16.76 6.29
N LEU A 298 15.50 16.44 5.09
CA LEU A 298 14.26 15.71 4.88
C LEU A 298 14.59 14.29 4.45
N LEU A 299 13.91 13.29 5.03
CA LEU A 299 13.99 11.89 4.64
C LEU A 299 12.60 11.37 4.27
N ALA A 300 12.53 10.49 3.29
CA ALA A 300 11.36 9.66 3.07
C ALA A 300 11.36 8.50 4.07
N GLY A 301 10.24 8.30 4.77
CA GLY A 301 10.10 7.31 5.86
C GLY A 301 8.97 6.31 5.66
N ALA A 302 8.36 6.29 4.48
CA ALA A 302 7.19 5.48 4.15
C ALA A 302 7.22 5.07 2.67
N LYS A 303 6.07 4.78 2.05
CA LYS A 303 5.92 4.56 0.59
C LYS A 303 6.31 5.75 -0.30
N ASN A 304 6.75 6.87 0.29
CA ASN A 304 7.16 8.09 -0.39
C ASN A 304 8.64 8.12 -0.82
N ILE A 305 9.37 7.00 -0.69
CA ILE A 305 10.76 6.84 -1.15
C ILE A 305 10.88 6.93 -2.69
N GLY A 306 12.12 6.97 -3.18
CA GLY A 306 12.46 6.93 -4.59
C GLY A 306 12.15 5.58 -5.25
N THR A 307 10.92 5.42 -5.72
CA THR A 307 10.48 4.28 -6.54
C THR A 307 9.70 4.79 -7.75
N THR A 308 9.61 3.99 -8.80
CA THR A 308 8.65 4.17 -9.90
C THR A 308 7.25 3.74 -9.48
N HIS A 309 6.24 4.04 -10.29
CA HIS A 309 4.87 3.54 -10.11
C HIS A 309 4.82 2.02 -10.00
N LEU A 310 5.52 1.32 -10.90
CA LEU A 310 5.62 -0.14 -10.90
C LEU A 310 6.25 -0.65 -9.60
N THR A 311 7.45 -0.17 -9.27
CA THR A 311 8.17 -0.67 -8.10
C THR A 311 7.54 -0.25 -6.77
N ASN A 312 6.84 0.88 -6.74
CA ASN A 312 6.04 1.24 -5.58
C ASN A 312 5.03 0.14 -5.22
N GLY A 313 4.51 -0.62 -6.18
CA GLY A 313 3.61 -1.76 -5.96
C GLY A 313 4.13 -2.80 -4.96
N CYS A 314 5.45 -2.99 -4.88
CA CYS A 314 6.07 -3.91 -3.92
C CYS A 314 6.73 -3.20 -2.72
N TYR A 315 7.18 -1.94 -2.86
CA TYR A 315 7.79 -1.18 -1.76
C TYR A 315 6.76 -0.55 -0.80
N ARG A 316 5.53 -0.31 -1.24
CA ARG A 316 4.43 0.23 -0.40
C ARG A 316 3.87 -0.77 0.62
N LEU A 317 4.27 -2.03 0.54
CA LEU A 317 3.72 -3.08 1.39
C LEU A 317 4.17 -2.86 2.82
N HIS A 318 3.23 -2.96 3.77
CA HIS A 318 3.45 -2.61 5.17
C HIS A 318 4.74 -3.17 5.80
N PRO A 319 5.16 -4.44 5.56
CA PRO A 319 6.43 -4.93 6.08
C PRO A 319 7.65 -4.18 5.53
N VAL A 320 7.64 -3.86 4.22
CA VAL A 320 8.72 -3.10 3.56
C VAL A 320 8.69 -1.65 4.04
N GLU A 321 7.50 -1.05 4.09
CA GLU A 321 7.28 0.32 4.57
C GLU A 321 7.74 0.52 6.02
N TRP A 322 7.49 -0.45 6.90
CA TRP A 322 8.04 -0.45 8.26
C TRP A 322 9.56 -0.48 8.26
N GLY A 323 10.17 -1.31 7.41
CA GLY A 323 11.63 -1.34 7.23
C GLY A 323 12.20 0.01 6.75
N ILE A 324 11.50 0.69 5.85
CA ILE A 324 11.86 2.05 5.41
C ILE A 324 11.83 3.03 6.59
N GLY A 325 10.75 3.02 7.38
CA GLY A 325 10.62 3.88 8.55
C GLY A 325 11.68 3.61 9.62
N GLU A 326 12.00 2.34 9.88
CA GLU A 326 13.07 1.93 10.80
C GLU A 326 14.45 2.42 10.32
N ALA A 327 14.74 2.27 9.02
CA ALA A 327 15.97 2.75 8.41
C ALA A 327 16.08 4.28 8.46
N ALA A 328 15.00 5.01 8.13
CA ALA A 328 14.95 6.47 8.17
C ALA A 328 15.15 7.01 9.60
N GLY A 329 14.48 6.42 10.60
CA GLY A 329 14.63 6.79 12.00
C GLY A 329 16.05 6.50 12.53
N SER A 330 16.60 5.33 12.18
CA SER A 330 17.97 4.96 12.52
C SER A 330 19.00 5.89 11.88
N LEU A 331 18.81 6.26 10.62
CA LEU A 331 19.66 7.19 9.89
C LEU A 331 19.64 8.57 10.53
N ALA A 332 18.46 9.09 10.86
CA ALA A 332 18.32 10.37 11.54
C ALA A 332 19.08 10.39 12.87
N ALA A 333 18.90 9.36 13.71
CA ALA A 333 19.62 9.24 14.98
C ALA A 333 21.14 9.12 14.78
N PHE A 334 21.59 8.29 13.83
CA PHE A 334 23.01 8.11 13.52
C PHE A 334 23.65 9.43 13.06
N SER A 335 23.00 10.13 12.12
CA SER A 335 23.41 11.45 11.64
C SER A 335 23.57 12.48 12.76
N LEU A 336 22.60 12.53 13.68
CA LEU A 336 22.66 13.45 14.82
C LEU A 336 23.81 13.12 15.78
N LEU A 337 24.07 11.84 16.05
CA LEU A 337 25.15 11.38 16.93
C LEU A 337 26.54 11.58 16.31
N ARG A 338 26.66 11.42 14.99
CA ARG A 338 27.91 11.60 14.24
C ARG A 338 28.16 13.04 13.82
N HIS A 339 27.18 13.93 14.02
CA HIS A 339 27.20 15.30 13.52
C HIS A 339 27.40 15.39 11.99
N GLU A 340 26.82 14.45 11.26
CA GLU A 340 26.93 14.33 9.81
C GLU A 340 25.53 14.35 9.18
N PRO A 341 25.31 15.06 8.06
CA PRO A 341 24.01 15.05 7.40
C PRO A 341 23.70 13.65 6.85
N PRO A 342 22.41 13.25 6.74
CA PRO A 342 22.03 11.92 6.24
C PRO A 342 22.70 11.52 4.93
N ARG A 343 22.81 12.45 3.97
CA ARG A 343 23.48 12.16 2.69
C ARG A 343 24.97 11.85 2.81
N ALA A 344 25.65 12.38 3.84
CA ALA A 344 27.07 12.08 4.05
C ALA A 344 27.26 10.63 4.49
N VAL A 345 26.28 10.04 5.17
CA VAL A 345 26.31 8.62 5.56
C VAL A 345 26.37 7.73 4.32
N ARG A 346 25.58 8.04 3.28
CA ARG A 346 25.65 7.36 1.99
C ARG A 346 26.96 7.63 1.24
N ALA A 347 27.37 8.90 1.19
CA ALA A 347 28.49 9.33 0.35
C ALA A 347 29.88 8.90 0.86
N LYS A 348 30.01 8.62 2.16
CA LYS A 348 31.27 8.26 2.82
C LYS A 348 31.30 6.77 3.18
N PRO A 349 32.13 5.93 2.54
CA PRO A 349 32.13 4.47 2.75
C PRO A 349 32.29 4.05 4.21
N GLU A 350 33.09 4.77 4.99
CA GLU A 350 33.28 4.52 6.41
C GLU A 350 32.02 4.78 7.25
N LEU A 351 31.26 5.84 6.93
CA LEU A 351 30.01 6.12 7.62
C LEU A 351 28.91 5.15 7.21
N LEU A 352 28.88 4.75 5.94
CA LEU A 352 27.95 3.74 5.44
C LEU A 352 28.18 2.40 6.15
N ALA A 353 29.43 1.95 6.26
CA ALA A 353 29.78 0.72 6.94
C ALA A 353 29.44 0.76 8.45
N ASP A 354 29.73 1.89 9.12
CA ASP A 354 29.34 2.11 10.52
C ASP A 354 27.81 2.06 10.69
N PHE A 355 27.06 2.67 9.77
CA PHE A 355 25.60 2.69 9.81
C PHE A 355 24.99 1.31 9.55
N GLN A 356 25.49 0.57 8.56
CA GLN A 356 25.07 -0.81 8.28
C GLN A 356 25.41 -1.76 9.45
N SER A 357 26.54 -1.54 10.13
CA SER A 357 26.89 -2.26 11.35
C SER A 357 25.89 -1.99 12.48
N LEU A 358 25.45 -0.73 12.62
CA LEU A 358 24.41 -0.34 13.58
C LEU A 358 23.07 -1.03 13.26
N LEU A 359 22.62 -1.01 12.01
CA LEU A 359 21.40 -1.68 11.57
C LEU A 359 21.45 -3.18 11.85
N SER A 360 22.55 -3.84 11.45
CA SER A 360 22.76 -5.27 11.70
C SER A 360 22.74 -5.61 13.19
N SER A 361 23.33 -4.75 14.05
CA SER A 361 23.32 -4.94 15.50
C SER A 361 21.91 -4.83 16.14
N ARG A 362 20.95 -4.25 15.42
CA ARG A 362 19.54 -4.15 15.81
C ARG A 362 18.66 -5.25 15.19
N GLY A 363 19.25 -6.15 14.41
CA GLY A 363 18.53 -7.25 13.77
C GLY A 363 17.98 -6.90 12.39
N VAL A 364 18.31 -5.74 11.82
CA VAL A 364 17.94 -5.41 10.44
C VAL A 364 18.82 -6.21 9.49
N GLU A 365 18.18 -7.04 8.67
CA GLU A 365 18.86 -7.78 7.61
C GLU A 365 19.13 -6.86 6.41
N LEU A 366 20.33 -6.98 5.82
CA LEU A 366 20.79 -6.11 4.73
C LEU A 366 21.03 -6.86 3.42
N ALA A 367 20.91 -8.19 3.41
CA ALA A 367 21.04 -9.00 2.21
C ALA A 367 20.23 -10.29 2.32
N TRP A 368 19.60 -10.70 1.23
CA TRP A 368 18.95 -12.00 1.14
C TRP A 368 19.99 -13.12 1.08
N PRO A 369 19.77 -14.27 1.76
CA PRO A 369 20.65 -15.43 1.62
C PRO A 369 20.67 -15.98 0.19
N ALA A 370 21.86 -16.29 -0.33
CA ALA A 370 22.02 -16.84 -1.68
C ALA A 370 21.24 -18.16 -1.91
N ALA A 371 21.01 -18.94 -0.85
CA ALA A 371 20.30 -20.22 -0.91
C ALA A 371 18.77 -20.11 -0.87
N GLY A 372 18.20 -18.90 -0.91
CA GLY A 372 16.75 -18.66 -0.80
C GLY A 372 16.16 -17.75 -1.89
N LEU A 373 16.92 -17.42 -2.94
CA LEU A 373 16.43 -16.59 -4.04
C LEU A 373 15.46 -17.40 -4.92
N VAL A 374 14.20 -17.44 -4.50
CA VAL A 374 13.08 -17.86 -5.34
C VAL A 374 12.32 -16.60 -5.72
N ALA A 375 12.03 -16.44 -7.01
CA ALA A 375 11.16 -15.36 -7.46
C ALA A 375 9.76 -15.55 -6.86
N LEU A 376 9.16 -14.44 -6.43
CA LEU A 376 7.83 -14.41 -5.82
C LEU A 376 6.74 -14.33 -6.87
#